data_AF-A0A660VDS9-F1
#
_entry.id   AF-A0A660VDS9-F1
#
_cell.length_a   1.000
_cell.length_b   1.000
_cell.length_c   1.000
_cell.angle_alpha   90.00
_cell.angle_beta   90.00
_cell.angle_gamma   90.00
#
_symmetry.space_group_name_H-M   'P 1'
#
loop_
_entity.id
_entity.type
_entity.pdbx_description
1 polymer ?
#
loop_
_entity_poly.entity_id
_entity_poly.type
_entity_poly.pdbx_seq_one_letter_code
_entity_poly.pdbx_strand_id
1 'polypeptide(L)'
;VVEMTKRIGLSPVVVDVDLFALSNAYEMKQRLGPKMETGDKVDVLVDVGANKTSVAIVKNLTLHFAREFYIAGNDFTDAIARRLGLDLNEAAELKQNPAGREMEIEDAVQQVLADFANEIRLSFDYYESQYEEEVDEILLSGGGARLYGMSQWLEQAFGKRVTMWDPFELMEVDETSVNPEAVARNAPRLVVAAGLAARVRG
;
A
#
# COMPACT_ATOMS: atom_id res chain seq x y z
N VAL A 1 -17.05 8.52 12.31
CA VAL A 1 -17.18 7.06 12.01
C VAL A 1 -18.21 6.36 12.89
N VAL A 2 -18.06 6.33 14.23
CA VAL A 2 -18.99 5.63 15.16
C VAL A 2 -20.47 6.02 14.98
N GLU A 3 -20.76 7.30 14.80
CA GLU A 3 -22.14 7.75 14.59
C GLU A 3 -22.67 7.34 13.21
N MET A 4 -21.82 7.39 12.18
CA MET A 4 -22.19 7.00 10.81
C MET A 4 -22.52 5.50 10.74
N THR A 5 -21.76 4.64 11.41
CA THR A 5 -22.03 3.19 11.44
C THR A 5 -23.32 2.89 12.19
N LYS A 6 -23.59 3.57 13.31
CA LYS A 6 -24.85 3.42 14.05
C LYS A 6 -26.06 3.85 13.21
N ARG A 7 -25.96 4.92 12.41
CA ARG A 7 -27.05 5.38 11.53
C ARG A 7 -27.47 4.35 10.48
N ILE A 8 -26.56 3.46 10.09
CA ILE A 8 -26.85 2.35 9.16
C ILE A 8 -27.10 1.01 9.88
N GLY A 9 -27.35 1.04 11.19
CA GLY A 9 -27.68 -0.16 11.98
C GLY A 9 -26.49 -1.03 12.38
N LEU A 10 -25.25 -0.59 12.16
CA LEU A 10 -24.06 -1.32 12.57
C LEU A 10 -23.59 -0.89 13.97
N SER A 11 -23.13 -1.86 14.75
CA SER A 11 -22.51 -1.61 16.06
C SER A 11 -20.98 -1.71 15.93
N PRO A 12 -20.23 -0.60 16.09
CA PRO A 12 -18.78 -0.64 16.00
C PRO A 12 -18.21 -1.44 17.19
N VAL A 13 -17.47 -2.50 16.90
CA VAL A 13 -16.81 -3.36 17.91
C VAL A 13 -15.38 -2.89 18.17
N VAL A 14 -14.68 -2.42 17.14
CA VAL A 14 -13.31 -1.93 17.20
C VAL A 14 -13.20 -0.62 16.41
N VAL A 15 -12.40 0.32 16.92
CA VAL A 15 -11.93 1.51 16.19
C VAL A 15 -10.41 1.45 16.23
N ASP A 16 -9.78 1.50 15.06
CA ASP A 16 -8.34 1.35 14.90
C ASP A 16 -7.74 2.47 14.05
N VAL A 17 -6.41 2.53 14.00
CA VAL A 17 -5.64 3.42 13.13
C VAL A 17 -5.17 2.64 11.91
N ASP A 18 -5.20 3.26 10.73
CA ASP A 18 -4.86 2.64 9.44
C ASP A 18 -3.52 1.89 9.47
N LEU A 19 -2.50 2.47 10.12
CA LEU A 19 -1.17 1.87 10.27
C LEU A 19 -1.18 0.55 11.05
N PHE A 20 -1.96 0.45 12.13
CA PHE A 20 -2.08 -0.81 12.87
C PHE A 20 -2.89 -1.83 12.09
N ALA A 21 -3.93 -1.40 11.39
CA ALA A 21 -4.67 -2.28 10.49
C ALA A 21 -3.75 -2.83 9.37
N LEU A 22 -2.90 -1.99 8.78
CA LEU A 22 -1.90 -2.41 7.81
C LEU A 22 -0.98 -3.51 8.38
N SER A 23 -0.43 -3.31 9.58
CA SER A 23 0.39 -4.32 10.25
C SER A 23 -0.38 -5.60 10.58
N ASN A 24 -1.64 -5.49 11.03
CA ASN A 24 -2.49 -6.66 11.32
C ASN A 24 -2.76 -7.49 10.06
N ALA A 25 -2.97 -6.85 8.90
CA ALA A 25 -3.17 -7.55 7.64
C ALA A 25 -1.91 -8.31 7.21
N TYR A 26 -0.75 -7.68 7.36
CA TYR A 26 0.53 -8.32 7.08
C TYR A 26 0.78 -9.50 8.03
N GLU A 27 0.56 -9.32 9.33
CA GLU A 27 0.69 -10.37 10.32
C GLU A 27 -0.23 -11.57 10.02
N MET A 28 -1.50 -11.29 9.69
CA MET A 28 -2.47 -12.30 9.30
C MET A 28 -1.97 -13.12 8.11
N LYS A 29 -1.49 -12.47 7.04
CA LYS A 29 -0.93 -13.16 5.87
C LYS A 29 0.25 -14.05 6.27
N GLN A 30 1.20 -13.52 7.04
CA GLN A 30 2.39 -14.28 7.43
C GLN A 30 2.07 -15.48 8.32
N ARG A 31 1.05 -15.39 9.17
CA ARG A 31 0.58 -16.51 10.00
C ARG A 31 -0.10 -17.62 9.19
N LEU A 32 -0.72 -17.28 8.06
CA LEU A 32 -1.31 -18.25 7.13
C LEU A 32 -0.26 -18.90 6.21
N GLY A 33 0.88 -18.23 6.03
CA GLY A 33 1.99 -18.71 5.20
C GLY A 33 2.73 -19.90 5.81
N PRO A 34 3.62 -20.53 5.03
CA PRO A 34 4.58 -21.47 5.60
C PRO A 34 5.33 -20.77 6.73
N LYS A 35 5.58 -21.48 7.83
CA LYS A 35 6.45 -20.99 8.91
C LYS A 35 7.84 -20.76 8.33
N MET A 36 8.09 -19.53 7.89
CA MET A 36 9.39 -19.18 7.39
C MET A 36 10.36 -19.15 8.57
N GLU A 37 11.61 -19.52 8.32
CA GLU A 37 12.74 -19.11 9.17
C GLU A 37 13.00 -17.60 8.96
N THR A 38 11.96 -16.76 9.04
CA THR A 38 11.97 -15.31 8.79
C THR A 38 12.69 -14.51 9.86
N GLY A 39 13.54 -15.16 10.67
CA GLY A 39 14.00 -14.66 11.97
C GLY A 39 14.61 -13.26 11.95
N ASP A 40 15.02 -12.74 10.81
CA ASP A 40 15.64 -11.42 10.69
C ASP A 40 15.14 -10.53 9.55
N LYS A 41 14.09 -10.91 8.81
CA LYS A 41 13.65 -10.09 7.68
C LYS A 41 12.93 -8.81 8.11
N VAL A 42 13.33 -7.67 7.54
CA VAL A 42 12.77 -6.34 7.77
C VAL A 42 12.00 -5.88 6.53
N ASP A 43 10.68 -6.00 6.58
CA ASP A 43 9.80 -5.61 5.46
C ASP A 43 9.25 -4.18 5.67
N VAL A 44 9.24 -3.39 4.59
CA VAL A 44 8.62 -2.06 4.56
C VAL A 44 7.26 -2.14 3.89
N LEU A 45 6.20 -1.92 4.65
CA LEU A 45 4.84 -1.82 4.16
C LEU A 45 4.57 -0.37 3.74
N VAL A 46 4.17 -0.17 2.49
CA VAL A 46 3.83 1.16 1.97
C VAL A 46 2.43 1.13 1.37
N ASP A 47 1.46 1.68 2.10
CA ASP A 47 0.07 1.79 1.66
C ASP A 47 -0.18 3.18 1.06
N VAL A 48 -0.37 3.24 -0.25
CA VAL A 48 -0.59 4.48 -0.99
C VAL A 48 -2.09 4.70 -1.18
N GLY A 49 -2.65 5.56 -0.33
CA GLY A 49 -4.03 6.01 -0.42
C GLY A 49 -4.26 7.06 -1.51
N ALA A 50 -5.43 7.71 -1.47
CA ALA A 50 -5.73 8.81 -2.39
C ALA A 50 -5.02 10.11 -2.01
N ASN A 51 -5.01 10.46 -0.71
CA ASN A 51 -4.47 11.75 -0.21
C ASN A 51 -3.34 11.58 0.82
N LYS A 52 -3.01 10.34 1.17
CA LYS A 52 -2.03 10.02 2.22
C LYS A 52 -1.36 8.70 1.88
N THR A 53 -0.07 8.61 2.21
CA THR A 53 0.70 7.37 2.18
C THR A 53 1.11 7.01 3.59
N SER A 54 0.94 5.75 3.94
CA SER A 54 1.31 5.17 5.22
C SER A 54 2.53 4.27 5.03
N VAL A 55 3.56 4.45 5.84
CA VAL A 55 4.77 3.61 5.84
C VAL A 55 4.90 2.95 7.20
N ALA A 56 5.07 1.63 7.20
CA ALA A 56 5.31 0.82 8.39
C ALA A 56 6.51 -0.10 8.14
N ILE A 57 7.44 -0.18 9.08
CA ILE A 57 8.59 -1.09 9.02
C ILE A 57 8.39 -2.18 10.07
N VAL A 58 8.37 -3.42 9.61
CA VAL A 58 8.01 -4.59 10.41
C VAL A 58 9.16 -5.60 10.38
N LYS A 59 9.57 -6.06 11.56
CA LYS A 59 10.51 -7.16 11.75
C LYS A 59 9.87 -8.19 12.66
N ASN A 60 9.92 -9.47 12.29
CA ASN A 60 9.35 -10.56 13.10
C ASN A 60 7.90 -10.29 13.58
N LEU A 61 7.05 -9.78 12.67
CA LEU A 61 5.66 -9.38 12.95
C LEU A 61 5.50 -8.24 13.96
N THR A 62 6.59 -7.64 14.42
CA THR A 62 6.60 -6.50 15.32
C THR A 62 6.74 -5.21 14.52
N LEU A 63 5.86 -4.24 14.77
CA LEU A 63 5.93 -2.91 14.18
C LEU A 63 7.00 -2.08 14.88
N HIS A 64 8.09 -1.75 14.18
CA HIS A 64 9.22 -1.00 14.73
C HIS A 64 9.16 0.51 14.43
N PHE A 65 8.55 0.86 13.30
CA PHE A 65 8.41 2.24 12.85
C PHE A 65 7.13 2.39 12.04
N ALA A 66 6.46 3.53 12.21
CA ALA A 66 5.25 3.84 11.45
C ALA A 66 5.09 5.35 11.32
N ARG A 67 4.81 5.83 10.11
CA ARG A 67 4.48 7.25 9.87
C ARG A 67 3.63 7.42 8.63
N GLU A 68 3.18 8.64 8.43
CA GLU A 68 2.36 9.03 7.28
C GLU A 68 2.95 10.29 6.62
N PHE A 69 2.74 10.44 5.32
CA PHE A 69 3.03 11.66 4.57
C PHE A 69 1.98 11.91 3.48
N TYR A 70 1.95 13.13 2.93
CA TYR A 70 0.87 13.63 2.09
C TYR A 70 1.22 13.69 0.59
N ILE A 71 2.01 12.74 0.11
CA ILE A 71 2.22 12.48 -1.32
C ILE A 71 1.59 11.13 -1.61
N ALA A 72 0.57 11.10 -2.46
CA ALA A 72 -0.31 9.95 -2.64
C ALA A 72 -0.93 9.88 -4.04
N GLY A 73 -1.92 9.00 -4.19
CA GLY A 73 -2.55 8.68 -5.47
C GLY A 73 -3.07 9.89 -6.27
N ASN A 74 -3.58 10.92 -5.59
CA ASN A 74 -4.13 12.12 -6.24
C ASN A 74 -3.04 13.03 -6.80
N ASP A 75 -1.86 13.10 -6.17
CA ASP A 75 -0.74 13.90 -6.68
C ASP A 75 -0.25 13.40 -8.03
N PHE A 76 -0.21 12.08 -8.22
CA PHE A 76 0.09 11.47 -9.51
C PHE A 76 -0.98 11.76 -10.57
N THR A 77 -2.26 11.65 -10.18
CA THR A 77 -3.39 11.98 -11.08
C THR A 77 -3.35 13.45 -11.50
N ASP A 78 -3.11 14.36 -10.56
CA ASP A 78 -2.98 15.79 -10.80
C ASP A 78 -1.81 16.10 -11.74
N ALA A 79 -0.67 15.46 -11.55
CA ALA A 79 0.50 15.64 -12.40
C ALA A 79 0.21 15.20 -13.86
N ILE A 80 -0.42 14.04 -14.04
CA ILE A 80 -0.85 13.54 -15.36
C ILE A 80 -1.86 14.50 -16.00
N ALA A 81 -2.90 14.90 -15.26
CA ALA A 81 -3.94 15.80 -15.75
C ALA A 81 -3.34 17.14 -16.23
N ARG A 82 -2.47 17.75 -15.42
CA ARG A 82 -1.82 19.02 -15.76
C ARG A 82 -0.89 18.88 -16.96
N ARG A 83 -0.09 17.81 -17.02
CA ARG A 83 0.90 17.62 -18.10
C ARG A 83 0.24 17.34 -19.46
N LEU A 84 -0.86 16.59 -19.46
CA LEU A 84 -1.53 16.10 -20.67
C LEU A 84 -2.80 16.89 -21.02
N GLY A 85 -3.22 17.84 -20.18
CA GLY A 85 -4.41 18.66 -20.41
C GLY A 85 -5.72 17.88 -20.33
N LEU A 86 -5.78 16.86 -19.46
CA LEU A 86 -6.91 15.96 -19.30
C LEU A 86 -7.75 16.33 -18.08
N ASP A 87 -8.98 15.82 -18.02
CA ASP A 87 -9.72 15.85 -16.77
C ASP A 87 -9.19 14.80 -15.76
N LEU A 88 -9.60 14.93 -14.49
CA LEU A 88 -9.10 14.07 -13.41
C LEU A 88 -9.51 12.60 -13.57
N ASN A 89 -10.65 12.31 -14.20
CA ASN A 89 -11.11 10.94 -14.39
C ASN A 89 -10.28 10.26 -15.48
N GLU A 90 -10.11 10.93 -16.62
CA GLU A 90 -9.25 10.47 -17.72
C GLU A 90 -7.81 10.25 -17.23
N ALA A 91 -7.27 11.19 -16.45
CA ALA A 91 -5.93 11.07 -15.88
C ALA A 91 -5.82 9.91 -14.86
N ALA A 92 -6.86 9.66 -14.06
CA ALA A 92 -6.88 8.55 -13.11
C ALA A 92 -6.98 7.17 -13.78
N GLU A 93 -7.65 7.09 -14.93
CA GLU A 93 -7.67 5.88 -15.76
C GLU A 93 -6.30 5.65 -16.41
N LEU A 94 -5.74 6.66 -17.07
CA LEU A 94 -4.42 6.56 -17.71
C LEU A 94 -3.32 6.21 -16.72
N LYS A 95 -3.38 6.76 -15.49
CA LYS A 95 -2.46 6.42 -14.40
C LYS A 95 -2.29 4.91 -14.21
N GLN A 96 -3.37 4.14 -14.37
CA GLN A 96 -3.38 2.69 -14.16
C GLN A 96 -3.29 1.91 -15.46
N ASN A 97 -3.81 2.46 -16.55
CA ASN A 97 -3.83 1.86 -17.88
C ASN A 97 -3.36 2.90 -18.92
N PRO A 98 -2.04 2.98 -19.17
CA PRO A 98 -1.45 3.98 -20.06
C PRO A 98 -1.98 4.03 -21.49
N ALA A 99 -2.56 2.93 -21.99
CA ALA A 99 -3.09 2.84 -23.35
C ALA A 99 -2.10 3.31 -24.44
N GLY A 100 -0.82 2.96 -24.33
CA GLY A 100 0.23 3.34 -25.28
C GLY A 100 0.88 4.71 -25.01
N ARG A 101 0.58 5.34 -23.86
CA ARG A 101 1.13 6.64 -23.42
C ARG A 101 2.09 6.50 -22.24
N GLU A 102 2.79 5.36 -22.14
CA GLU A 102 3.65 5.01 -21.00
C GLU A 102 4.71 6.10 -20.74
N MET A 103 5.44 6.53 -21.79
CA MET A 103 6.47 7.57 -21.67
C MET A 103 5.89 8.92 -21.23
N GLU A 104 4.69 9.28 -21.72
CA GLU A 104 4.04 10.54 -21.33
C GLU A 104 3.64 10.55 -19.85
N ILE A 105 3.21 9.39 -19.34
CA ILE A 105 2.86 9.23 -17.92
C ILE A 105 4.12 9.27 -17.07
N GLU A 106 5.16 8.52 -17.43
CA GLU A 106 6.46 8.51 -16.74
C GLU A 106 7.04 9.92 -16.62
N ASP A 107 7.07 10.67 -17.73
CA ASP A 107 7.51 12.07 -17.75
C ASP A 107 6.63 12.97 -16.87
N ALA A 108 5.30 12.75 -16.86
CA ALA A 108 4.37 13.57 -16.08
C ALA A 108 4.58 13.39 -14.57
N VAL A 109 4.85 12.16 -14.13
CA VAL A 109 4.91 11.81 -12.70
C VAL A 109 6.32 11.79 -12.12
N GLN A 110 7.36 11.94 -12.95
CA GLN A 110 8.76 11.78 -12.55
C GLN A 110 9.13 12.58 -11.28
N GLN A 111 8.75 13.85 -11.20
CA GLN A 111 9.04 14.68 -10.03
C GLN A 111 8.29 14.20 -8.78
N VAL A 112 7.01 13.86 -8.93
CA VAL A 112 6.18 13.36 -7.83
C VAL A 112 6.71 12.03 -7.31
N LEU A 113 7.18 11.14 -8.20
CA LEU A 113 7.85 9.88 -7.84
C LEU A 113 9.17 10.11 -7.10
N ALA A 114 9.97 11.09 -7.53
CA ALA A 114 11.21 11.44 -6.85
C ALA A 114 10.96 11.94 -5.42
N ASP A 115 9.98 12.82 -5.24
CA ASP A 115 9.59 13.35 -3.92
C ASP A 115 8.99 12.24 -3.04
N PHE A 116 8.13 11.39 -3.61
CA PHE A 116 7.55 10.21 -2.95
C PHE A 116 8.63 9.23 -2.47
N ALA A 117 9.61 8.93 -3.31
CA ALA A 117 10.71 8.03 -2.95
C ALA A 117 11.67 8.66 -1.94
N ASN A 118 11.84 9.98 -1.96
CA ASN A 118 12.57 10.67 -0.91
C ASN A 118 11.89 10.50 0.45
N GLU A 119 10.57 10.62 0.53
CA GLU A 119 9.82 10.33 1.76
C GLU A 119 10.03 8.87 2.22
N ILE A 120 9.93 7.89 1.32
CA ILE A 120 10.22 6.49 1.69
C ILE A 120 11.65 6.35 2.23
N ARG A 121 12.65 6.96 1.58
CA ARG A 121 14.06 6.94 2.01
C ARG A 121 14.26 7.51 3.41
N LEU A 122 13.61 8.62 3.75
CA LEU A 122 13.67 9.18 5.11
C LEU A 122 13.17 8.20 6.18
N SER A 123 12.23 7.32 5.83
CA SER A 123 11.75 6.26 6.72
C SER A 123 12.81 5.17 6.90
N PHE A 124 13.54 4.84 5.83
CA PHE A 124 14.61 3.85 5.87
C PHE A 124 15.76 4.40 6.71
N ASP A 125 16.27 5.59 6.38
CA ASP A 125 17.37 6.24 7.08
C ASP A 125 17.11 6.32 8.59
N TYR A 126 15.87 6.64 8.99
CA TYR A 126 15.48 6.64 10.41
C TYR A 126 15.59 5.25 11.04
N TYR A 127 15.02 4.22 10.41
CA TYR A 127 15.06 2.84 10.94
C TYR A 127 16.48 2.30 10.97
N GLU A 128 17.21 2.39 9.86
CA GLU A 128 18.55 1.84 9.71
C GLU A 128 19.53 2.51 10.69
N SER A 129 19.40 3.83 10.91
CA SER A 129 20.19 4.52 11.93
C SER A 129 19.82 4.13 13.36
N GLN A 130 18.54 3.84 13.64
CA GLN A 130 18.05 3.55 14.99
C GLN A 130 18.35 2.11 15.41
N TYR A 131 18.29 1.17 14.46
CA TYR A 131 18.41 -0.27 14.71
C TYR A 131 19.71 -0.88 14.17
N GLU A 132 20.55 -0.10 13.48
CA GLU A 132 21.81 -0.55 12.85
C GLU A 132 21.60 -1.75 11.90
N GLU A 133 20.47 -1.76 11.19
CA GLU A 133 20.00 -2.86 10.35
C GLU A 133 19.30 -2.33 9.10
N GLU A 134 19.60 -2.90 7.93
CA GLU A 134 18.97 -2.50 6.67
C GLU A 134 17.55 -3.03 6.49
N VAL A 135 16.73 -2.32 5.72
CA VAL A 135 15.45 -2.86 5.23
C VAL A 135 15.65 -3.81 4.04
N ASP A 136 14.87 -4.88 3.93
CA ASP A 136 15.06 -5.92 2.91
C ASP A 136 14.28 -5.67 1.62
N GLU A 137 12.97 -5.43 1.74
CA GLU A 137 12.09 -5.21 0.60
C GLU A 137 10.91 -4.28 0.92
N ILE A 138 10.27 -3.80 -0.14
CA ILE A 138 9.09 -2.94 -0.06
C ILE A 138 7.87 -3.73 -0.52
N LEU A 139 6.85 -3.75 0.31
CA LEU A 139 5.54 -4.31 0.02
C LEU A 139 4.55 -3.16 -0.19
N LEU A 140 4.19 -2.93 -1.45
CA LEU A 140 3.24 -1.89 -1.84
C LEU A 140 1.79 -2.36 -1.70
N SER A 141 0.93 -1.47 -1.20
CA SER A 141 -0.51 -1.62 -1.21
C SER A 141 -1.21 -0.29 -1.49
N GLY A 142 -2.53 -0.31 -1.52
CA GLY A 142 -3.36 0.87 -1.73
C GLY A 142 -3.68 1.14 -3.19
N GLY A 143 -4.70 1.97 -3.41
CA GLY A 143 -5.16 2.31 -4.76
C GLY A 143 -4.21 3.21 -5.54
N GLY A 144 -3.45 4.07 -4.83
CA GLY A 144 -2.46 4.95 -5.44
C GLY A 144 -1.22 4.22 -5.91
N ALA A 145 -0.91 3.04 -5.34
CA ALA A 145 0.24 2.23 -5.73
C ALA A 145 0.08 1.58 -7.12
N ARG A 146 -1.12 1.64 -7.71
CA ARG A 146 -1.42 1.13 -9.06
C ARG A 146 -1.03 2.11 -10.18
N LEU A 147 -0.23 3.14 -9.87
CA LEU A 147 0.45 3.91 -10.90
C LEU A 147 1.30 2.96 -11.74
N TYR A 148 1.11 3.00 -13.05
CA TYR A 148 1.89 2.23 -13.99
C TYR A 148 3.39 2.48 -13.79
N GLY A 149 4.18 1.40 -13.71
CA GLY A 149 5.62 1.47 -13.54
C GLY A 149 6.11 1.82 -12.13
N MET A 150 5.22 2.08 -11.15
CA MET A 150 5.64 2.51 -9.81
C MET A 150 6.57 1.50 -9.13
N SER A 151 6.21 0.21 -9.12
CA SER A 151 7.05 -0.82 -8.49
C SER A 151 8.44 -0.84 -9.12
N GLN A 152 8.52 -0.91 -10.46
CA GLN A 152 9.78 -0.97 -11.20
C GLN A 152 10.64 0.28 -10.97
N TRP A 153 10.01 1.45 -10.94
CA TRP A 153 10.69 2.71 -10.68
C TRP A 153 11.27 2.72 -9.26
N LEU A 154 10.51 2.29 -8.26
CA LEU A 154 10.99 2.21 -6.88
C LEU A 154 12.08 1.13 -6.70
N GLU A 155 11.98 -0.01 -7.39
CA GLU A 155 13.05 -1.02 -7.42
C GLU A 155 14.37 -0.42 -7.92
N GLN A 156 14.31 0.38 -8.99
CA GLN A 156 15.48 1.08 -9.50
C GLN A 156 16.00 2.15 -8.53
N ALA A 157 15.10 2.89 -7.87
CA ALA A 157 15.46 3.97 -6.97
C ALA A 157 16.07 3.48 -5.63
N PHE A 158 15.71 2.28 -5.18
CA PHE A 158 16.17 1.71 -3.91
C PHE A 158 17.15 0.56 -4.07
N GLY A 159 17.23 -0.08 -5.24
CA GLY A 159 18.02 -1.30 -5.41
C GLY A 159 17.51 -2.47 -4.58
N LYS A 160 16.25 -2.43 -4.15
CA LYS A 160 15.59 -3.43 -3.30
C LYS A 160 14.33 -3.92 -4.02
N ARG A 161 13.89 -5.15 -3.72
CA ARG A 161 12.68 -5.71 -4.33
C ARG A 161 11.47 -4.89 -3.93
N VAL A 162 10.58 -4.59 -4.87
CA VAL A 162 9.32 -3.88 -4.61
C VAL A 162 8.17 -4.68 -5.20
N THR A 163 7.32 -5.22 -4.33
CA THR A 163 6.22 -6.11 -4.74
C THR A 163 4.89 -5.53 -4.30
N MET A 164 3.90 -5.53 -5.21
CA MET A 164 2.51 -5.30 -4.84
C MET A 164 2.02 -6.55 -4.10
N TRP A 165 1.63 -6.44 -2.84
CA TRP A 165 1.23 -7.60 -2.05
C TRP A 165 -0.29 -7.74 -1.95
N ASP A 166 -0.74 -8.98 -1.91
CA ASP A 166 -2.15 -9.34 -1.72
C ASP A 166 -2.34 -9.89 -0.28
N PRO A 167 -3.22 -9.27 0.54
CA PRO A 167 -3.52 -9.75 1.89
C PRO A 167 -4.36 -11.04 1.93
N PHE A 168 -4.96 -11.43 0.80
CA PHE A 168 -5.83 -12.59 0.63
C PHE A 168 -5.18 -13.75 -0.13
N GLU A 169 -3.92 -13.62 -0.56
CA GLU A 169 -3.20 -14.62 -1.37
C GLU A 169 -3.27 -16.06 -0.80
N LEU A 170 -3.34 -16.18 0.53
CA LEU A 170 -3.34 -17.45 1.26
C LEU A 170 -4.72 -17.80 1.83
N MET A 171 -5.77 -17.14 1.36
CA MET A 171 -7.15 -17.36 1.82
C MET A 171 -7.99 -18.07 0.76
N GLU A 172 -8.89 -18.94 1.22
CA GLU A 172 -9.96 -19.46 0.38
C GLU A 172 -11.05 -18.40 0.20
N VAL A 173 -11.40 -18.13 -1.06
CA VAL A 173 -12.48 -17.21 -1.43
C VAL A 173 -13.74 -18.02 -1.69
N ASP A 174 -14.80 -17.75 -0.94
CA ASP A 174 -16.13 -18.33 -1.20
C ASP A 174 -16.76 -17.68 -2.44
N GLU A 175 -16.58 -18.35 -3.59
CA GLU A 175 -17.08 -17.90 -4.89
C GLU A 175 -18.60 -17.80 -4.96
N THR A 176 -19.34 -18.42 -4.02
CA THR A 176 -20.80 -18.30 -3.95
C THR A 176 -21.26 -16.98 -3.36
N SER A 177 -20.39 -16.34 -2.57
CA SER A 177 -20.67 -15.08 -1.87
C SER A 177 -20.06 -13.87 -2.56
N VAL A 178 -18.92 -14.03 -3.25
CA VAL A 178 -18.17 -12.93 -3.89
C VAL A 178 -17.55 -13.34 -5.22
N ASN A 179 -17.34 -12.37 -6.12
CA ASN A 179 -16.62 -12.59 -7.36
C ASN A 179 -15.10 -12.63 -7.11
N PRO A 180 -14.39 -13.76 -7.35
CA PRO A 180 -12.95 -13.89 -7.07
C PRO A 180 -12.07 -12.94 -7.86
N GLU A 181 -12.38 -12.68 -9.14
CA GLU A 181 -11.62 -11.72 -9.97
C GLU A 181 -11.75 -10.30 -9.43
N ALA A 182 -12.92 -9.94 -8.92
CA ALA A 182 -13.13 -8.63 -8.30
C ALA A 182 -12.36 -8.50 -6.98
N VAL A 183 -12.25 -9.58 -6.19
CA VAL A 183 -11.41 -9.63 -4.98
C VAL A 183 -9.95 -9.44 -5.36
N ALA A 184 -9.40 -10.28 -6.24
CA ALA A 184 -8.00 -10.20 -6.67
C ALA A 184 -7.65 -8.82 -7.24
N ARG A 185 -8.49 -8.25 -8.11
CA ARG A 185 -8.27 -6.91 -8.69
C ARG A 185 -8.21 -5.79 -7.66
N ASN A 186 -8.94 -5.93 -6.55
CA ASN A 186 -9.00 -4.91 -5.50
C ASN A 186 -8.16 -5.26 -4.27
N ALA A 187 -7.52 -6.43 -4.22
CA ALA A 187 -6.89 -6.94 -3.01
C ALA A 187 -5.88 -5.96 -2.38
N PRO A 188 -4.98 -5.30 -3.14
CA PRO A 188 -4.08 -4.31 -2.56
C PRO A 188 -4.78 -3.10 -1.96
N ARG A 189 -6.00 -2.76 -2.43
CA ARG A 189 -6.81 -1.64 -1.90
C ARG A 189 -7.54 -1.99 -0.61
N LEU A 190 -7.63 -3.28 -0.31
CA LEU A 190 -8.41 -3.81 0.81
C LEU A 190 -7.54 -4.18 2.01
N VAL A 191 -6.24 -3.91 1.96
CA VAL A 191 -5.29 -4.24 3.04
C VAL A 191 -5.72 -3.68 4.40
N VAL A 192 -6.06 -2.40 4.49
CA VAL A 192 -6.54 -1.79 5.75
C VAL A 192 -7.85 -2.46 6.21
N ALA A 193 -8.78 -2.74 5.30
CA ALA A 193 -10.03 -3.41 5.62
C ALA A 193 -9.80 -4.86 6.11
N ALA A 194 -8.88 -5.59 5.48
CA ALA A 194 -8.47 -6.93 5.87
C ALA A 194 -7.87 -6.93 7.28
N GLY A 195 -7.02 -5.94 7.58
CA GLY A 195 -6.41 -5.77 8.90
C GLY A 195 -7.40 -5.46 10.02
N LEU A 196 -8.40 -4.60 9.74
CA LEU A 196 -9.50 -4.35 10.66
C LEU A 196 -10.31 -5.63 10.93
N ALA A 197 -10.57 -6.43 9.89
CA ALA A 197 -11.30 -7.69 10.01
C ALA A 197 -10.51 -8.76 10.80
N ALA A 198 -9.19 -8.85 10.59
CA ALA A 198 -8.31 -9.76 11.30
C ALA A 198 -8.36 -9.53 12.83
N ARG A 199 -8.50 -8.27 13.24
CA ARG A 199 -8.57 -7.87 14.65
C ARG A 199 -9.87 -8.29 15.36
N VAL A 200 -10.95 -8.56 14.62
CA VAL A 200 -12.23 -9.02 15.21
C VAL A 200 -12.20 -10.53 15.52
N ARG A 201 -11.26 -11.28 14.93
CA ARG A 201 -11.12 -12.73 15.12
C ARG A 201 -10.04 -13.14 16.13
N GLY A 202 -9.27 -12.20 16.67
CA GLY A 202 -8.30 -12.43 17.76
C GLY A 202 -8.88 -12.10 19.12
#